data_AF-B5AXG8-F1
#
_entry.id   AF-B5AXG8-F1
#
_cell.length_a   1.000
_cell.length_b   1.000
_cell.length_c   1.000
_cell.angle_alpha   90.00
_cell.angle_beta   90.00
_cell.angle_gamma   90.00
#
_symmetry.space_group_name_H-M   'P 1'
#
loop_
_entity.id
_entity.type
_entity.pdbx_description
1 polymer ?
#
loop_
_entity_poly.entity_id
_entity_poly.type
_entity_poly.pdbx_seq_one_letter_code
_entity_poly.pdbx_strand_id
1 'polypeptide(L)'
;MPRVFPDQQKKFESEEVFKKLSQDSDIKYTGFKDKPHDERRQRFIQDLSEGHSILTFVSTGTNLTLLFCSKALSDDRTAEHKPSRENVDFESELGKVHLKSQFIMNGVCVLWRGWIELNRLDGIGSLEYDAERAE
;
A
#
# COMPACT_ATOMS: atom_id res chain seq x y z
N MET A 1 5.37 5.56 -21.42
CA MET A 1 4.41 4.63 -20.78
C MET A 1 5.18 3.62 -19.96
N PRO A 2 4.76 3.34 -18.71
CA PRO A 2 5.26 2.18 -17.96
C PRO A 2 5.09 0.91 -18.79
N ARG A 3 6.05 -0.01 -18.72
CA ARG A 3 5.98 -1.28 -19.45
C ARG A 3 5.12 -2.27 -18.69
N VAL A 4 3.86 -2.42 -19.10
CA VAL A 4 2.94 -3.45 -18.61
C VAL A 4 2.99 -4.68 -19.51
N PHE A 5 2.69 -5.85 -18.94
CA PHE A 5 2.61 -7.09 -19.69
C PHE A 5 1.32 -7.12 -20.53
N PRO A 6 1.29 -7.73 -21.74
CA PRO A 6 0.07 -7.76 -22.55
C PRO A 6 -1.11 -8.50 -21.90
N ASP A 7 -0.83 -9.59 -21.16
CA ASP A 7 -1.83 -10.39 -20.44
C ASP A 7 -1.55 -10.35 -18.94
N GLN A 8 -1.87 -9.20 -18.34
CA GLN A 8 -1.54 -8.91 -16.94
C GLN A 8 -2.29 -9.83 -15.97
N GLN A 9 -3.56 -10.12 -16.27
CA GLN A 9 -4.40 -11.00 -15.44
C GLN A 9 -3.81 -12.41 -15.36
N LYS A 10 -3.48 -13.03 -16.51
CA LYS A 10 -2.85 -14.35 -16.51
C LYS A 10 -1.54 -14.37 -15.74
N LYS A 11 -0.75 -13.30 -15.84
CA LYS A 11 0.52 -13.17 -15.09
C LYS A 11 0.26 -13.10 -13.59
N PHE A 12 -0.71 -12.30 -13.16
CA PHE A 12 -1.13 -12.21 -11.76
C PHE A 12 -1.59 -13.55 -11.20
N GLU A 13 -2.40 -14.30 -11.96
CA GLU A 13 -2.94 -15.60 -11.55
C GLU A 13 -1.90 -16.73 -11.58
N SER A 14 -0.84 -16.62 -12.38
CA SER A 14 0.12 -17.70 -12.59
C SER A 14 1.37 -17.60 -11.70
N GLU A 15 1.92 -16.41 -11.49
CA GLU A 15 3.18 -16.25 -10.75
C GLU A 15 2.99 -16.47 -9.24
N GLU A 16 3.93 -17.22 -8.63
CA GLU A 16 3.87 -17.53 -7.20
C GLU A 16 3.93 -16.29 -6.31
N VAL A 17 4.62 -15.23 -6.75
CA VAL A 17 4.74 -13.99 -5.97
C VAL A 17 3.37 -13.35 -5.75
N PHE A 18 2.55 -13.27 -6.79
CA PHE A 18 1.20 -12.72 -6.68
C PHE A 18 0.30 -13.65 -5.88
N LYS A 19 0.33 -14.98 -6.14
CA LYS A 19 -0.44 -15.94 -5.34
C LYS A 19 -0.20 -15.83 -3.83
N LYS A 20 1.06 -15.62 -3.42
CA LYS A 20 1.42 -15.45 -2.00
C LYS A 20 0.95 -14.09 -1.45
N LEU A 21 1.08 -13.03 -2.23
CA LEU A 21 0.74 -11.67 -1.79
C LEU A 21 -0.76 -11.34 -1.93
N SER A 22 -1.53 -12.11 -2.69
CA SER A 22 -2.98 -11.94 -2.85
C SER A 22 -3.80 -12.54 -1.73
N GLN A 23 -3.19 -13.37 -0.88
CA GLN A 23 -3.84 -13.88 0.32
C GLN A 23 -3.67 -12.88 1.45
N ASP A 24 -4.73 -12.68 2.23
CA ASP A 24 -4.68 -11.90 3.46
C ASP A 24 -3.54 -12.42 4.35
N SER A 25 -2.57 -11.54 4.55
CA SER A 25 -1.31 -11.86 5.23
C SER A 25 -1.00 -10.81 6.27
N ASP A 26 -0.30 -11.23 7.32
CA ASP A 26 0.24 -10.31 8.32
C ASP A 26 1.18 -9.32 7.67
N ILE A 27 0.93 -8.03 7.93
CA ILE A 27 1.76 -6.92 7.51
C ILE A 27 2.27 -6.15 8.72
N LYS A 28 3.43 -5.51 8.58
CA LYS A 28 4.00 -4.63 9.60
C LYS A 28 4.54 -3.35 8.98
N TYR A 29 4.33 -2.24 9.68
CA TYR A 29 5.09 -1.03 9.38
C TYR A 29 6.55 -1.23 9.80
N THR A 30 7.45 -1.01 8.85
CA THR A 30 8.88 -1.28 9.02
C THR A 30 9.75 -0.03 8.94
N GLY A 31 9.14 1.16 8.96
CA GLY A 31 9.86 2.43 9.09
C GLY A 31 10.46 2.64 10.50
N PHE A 32 11.56 3.38 10.54
CA PHE A 32 12.23 3.88 11.77
C PHE A 32 12.43 2.80 12.86
N LYS A 33 12.90 1.60 12.49
CA LYS A 33 13.05 0.46 13.43
C LYS A 33 14.04 0.73 14.58
N ASP A 34 14.92 1.70 14.41
CA ASP A 34 15.88 2.18 15.41
C ASP A 34 15.27 3.10 16.47
N LYS A 35 14.03 3.57 16.26
CA LYS A 35 13.34 4.51 17.16
C LYS A 35 12.46 3.83 18.20
N PRO A 36 12.21 4.48 19.35
CA PRO A 36 11.21 4.03 20.32
C PRO A 36 9.83 3.87 19.68
N HIS A 37 9.05 2.94 20.22
CA HIS A 37 7.76 2.56 19.65
C HIS A 37 6.77 3.75 19.51
N ASP A 38 6.69 4.64 20.49
CA ASP A 38 5.81 5.81 20.40
C ASP A 38 6.26 6.82 19.34
N GLU A 39 7.56 7.00 19.15
CA GLU A 39 8.08 7.82 18.04
C GLU A 39 7.74 7.18 16.70
N ARG A 40 7.86 5.84 16.58
CA ARG A 40 7.46 5.11 15.37
C ARG A 40 5.98 5.28 15.05
N ARG A 41 5.10 5.31 16.05
CA ARG A 41 3.66 5.56 15.87
C ARG A 41 3.40 6.95 15.31
N GLN A 42 4.05 7.98 15.88
CA GLN A 42 3.94 9.35 15.39
C GLN A 42 4.47 9.49 13.96
N ARG A 43 5.61 8.85 13.66
CA ARG A 43 6.17 8.82 12.31
C ARG A 43 5.27 8.10 11.32
N PHE A 44 4.69 6.97 11.69
CA PHE A 44 3.74 6.27 10.82
C PHE A 44 2.55 7.17 10.44
N ILE A 45 1.95 7.86 11.40
CA ILE A 45 0.85 8.80 11.14
C ILE A 45 1.32 9.97 10.25
N GLN A 46 2.53 10.47 10.48
CA GLN A 46 3.13 11.51 9.65
C GLN A 46 3.34 11.03 8.21
N ASP A 47 3.97 9.87 8.00
CA ASP A 47 4.20 9.28 6.67
C ASP A 47 2.88 9.13 5.91
N LEU A 48 1.83 8.63 6.59
CA LEU A 48 0.49 8.53 6.03
C LEU A 48 -0.07 9.90 5.62
N SER A 49 0.11 10.93 6.44
CA SER A 49 -0.33 12.30 6.09
C SER A 49 0.45 12.90 4.91
N GLU A 50 1.71 12.49 4.74
CA GLU A 50 2.58 12.82 3.60
C GLU A 50 2.29 11.92 2.38
N GLY A 51 1.36 10.97 2.52
CA GLY A 51 0.83 10.15 1.44
C GLY A 51 1.71 8.98 1.04
N HIS A 52 2.54 8.46 1.94
CA HIS A 52 3.34 7.26 1.69
C HIS A 52 3.53 6.42 2.96
N SER A 53 3.94 5.16 2.81
CA SER A 53 4.39 4.36 3.95
C SER A 53 5.19 3.15 3.47
N ILE A 54 5.98 2.55 4.37
CA ILE A 54 6.74 1.33 4.09
C ILE A 54 6.17 0.19 4.93
N LEU A 55 5.56 -0.77 4.25
CA LEU A 55 4.92 -1.94 4.85
C LEU A 55 5.61 -3.22 4.38
N THR A 56 5.68 -4.22 5.26
CA THR A 56 6.28 -5.51 4.95
C THR A 56 5.28 -6.63 5.17
N PHE A 57 5.11 -7.49 4.17
CA PHE A 57 4.46 -8.79 4.32
C PHE A 57 5.35 -9.71 5.17
N VAL A 58 4.87 -10.12 6.34
CA VAL A 58 5.66 -10.90 7.31
C VAL A 58 5.97 -12.31 6.77
N SER A 59 5.00 -12.92 6.10
CA SER A 59 5.11 -14.29 5.57
C SER A 59 6.19 -14.43 4.50
N THR A 60 6.34 -13.44 3.62
CA THR A 60 7.29 -13.47 2.50
C THR A 60 8.53 -12.60 2.73
N GLY A 61 8.50 -11.70 3.72
CA GLY A 61 9.52 -10.66 3.90
C GLY A 61 9.50 -9.58 2.81
N THR A 62 8.44 -9.53 1.98
CA THR A 62 8.34 -8.55 0.89
C THR A 62 8.06 -7.16 1.46
N ASN A 63 8.99 -6.23 1.22
CA ASN A 63 8.84 -4.82 1.60
C ASN A 63 8.22 -4.05 0.44
N LEU A 64 7.18 -3.27 0.71
CA LEU A 64 6.53 -2.38 -0.23
C LEU A 64 6.57 -0.95 0.28
N THR A 65 7.02 -0.03 -0.57
CA THR A 65 6.81 1.40 -0.38
C THR A 65 5.53 1.77 -1.09
N LEU A 66 4.48 2.05 -0.32
CA LEU A 66 3.17 2.41 -0.83
C LEU A 66 3.06 3.92 -0.99
N LEU A 67 2.33 4.33 -2.02
CA LEU A 67 1.98 5.73 -2.29
C LEU A 67 0.47 5.86 -2.29
N PHE A 68 -0.05 6.78 -1.49
CA PHE A 68 -1.48 7.02 -1.27
C PHE A 68 -1.96 8.30 -1.95
N CYS A 69 -1.03 9.18 -2.33
CA CYS A 69 -1.36 10.33 -3.17
C CYS A 69 -1.60 9.86 -4.60
N SER A 70 -2.67 10.36 -5.22
CA SER A 70 -3.01 10.13 -6.62
C SER A 70 -2.02 10.87 -7.54
N LYS A 71 -0.76 10.42 -7.54
CA LYS A 71 0.35 11.13 -8.19
C LYS A 71 0.48 10.88 -9.70
N ALA A 72 -0.54 10.32 -10.34
CA ALA A 72 -0.44 9.95 -11.76
C ALA A 72 -1.17 10.88 -12.73
N LEU A 73 -1.99 11.85 -12.28
CA LEU A 73 -2.90 12.57 -13.20
C LEU A 73 -3.02 14.09 -13.05
N SER A 74 -2.49 14.73 -12.00
CA SER A 74 -2.55 16.20 -11.92
C SER A 74 -1.23 16.82 -12.39
N ASP A 75 -1.24 17.42 -13.58
CA ASP A 75 -0.21 18.37 -14.07
C ASP A 75 -0.10 19.63 -13.18
N ASP A 76 -1.00 19.75 -12.20
CA ASP A 76 -1.05 20.84 -11.26
C ASP A 76 -0.05 20.64 -10.11
N ARG A 77 1.08 21.34 -10.22
CA ARG A 77 2.11 21.42 -9.18
C ARG A 77 1.63 22.13 -7.90
N THR A 78 0.41 22.66 -7.88
CA THR A 78 -0.15 23.44 -6.77
C THR A 78 -1.25 22.72 -5.98
N ALA A 79 -1.77 21.58 -6.47
CA ALA A 79 -2.74 20.79 -5.73
C ALA A 79 -2.09 20.23 -4.46
N GLU A 80 -2.68 20.52 -3.30
CA GLU A 80 -2.22 19.97 -2.02
C GLU A 80 -2.12 18.44 -2.14
N HIS A 81 -0.91 17.92 -2.02
CA HIS A 81 -0.59 16.50 -2.18
C HIS A 81 -1.04 15.69 -0.96
N LYS A 82 -2.30 15.84 -0.55
CA LYS A 82 -2.88 15.07 0.55
C LYS A 82 -3.48 13.79 0.01
N PRO A 83 -3.26 12.64 0.66
CA PRO A 83 -3.94 11.41 0.29
C PRO A 83 -5.45 11.58 0.42
N SER A 84 -6.19 11.00 -0.52
CA SER A 84 -7.64 10.98 -0.46
C SER A 84 -8.13 10.04 0.66
N ARG A 85 -9.31 10.32 1.21
CA ARG A 85 -9.93 9.48 2.26
C ARG A 85 -10.16 8.03 1.80
N GLU A 86 -10.31 7.80 0.50
CA GLU A 86 -10.39 6.44 -0.07
C GLU A 86 -9.08 5.65 0.04
N ASN A 87 -7.93 6.34 0.11
CA ASN A 87 -6.61 5.72 0.14
C ASN A 87 -6.06 5.63 1.57
N VAL A 88 -6.45 6.55 2.43
CA VAL A 88 -6.10 6.58 3.86
C VAL A 88 -7.34 6.92 4.68
N ASP A 89 -7.88 5.93 5.36
CA ASP A 89 -9.12 6.04 6.13
C ASP A 89 -8.90 5.67 7.60
N PHE A 90 -9.02 6.68 8.48
CA PHE A 90 -8.96 6.55 9.94
C PHE A 90 -10.34 6.44 10.60
N GLU A 91 -11.43 6.66 9.84
CA GLU A 91 -12.78 6.80 10.37
C GLU A 91 -13.55 5.46 10.34
N SER A 92 -13.23 4.56 9.41
CA SER A 92 -13.92 3.26 9.28
C SER A 92 -13.85 2.37 10.53
N GLU A 93 -12.72 2.33 11.24
CA GLU A 93 -12.57 1.51 12.45
C GLU A 93 -11.64 2.17 13.47
N LEU A 94 -12.12 2.33 14.71
CA LEU A 94 -11.37 2.99 15.78
C LEU A 94 -10.05 2.28 16.09
N GLY A 95 -8.96 3.03 16.13
CA GLY A 95 -7.63 2.51 16.43
C GLY A 95 -6.96 1.81 15.25
N LYS A 96 -7.59 1.75 14.09
CA LYS A 96 -7.01 1.24 12.85
C LYS A 96 -7.04 2.30 11.75
N VAL A 97 -6.21 2.08 10.74
CA VAL A 97 -6.24 2.81 9.48
C VAL A 97 -6.39 1.82 8.34
N HIS A 98 -7.40 2.03 7.50
CA HIS A 98 -7.56 1.31 6.24
C HIS A 98 -6.80 2.04 5.14
N LEU A 99 -6.08 1.28 4.35
CA LEU A 99 -5.13 1.80 3.39
C LEU A 99 -5.38 1.14 2.02
N LYS A 100 -5.28 1.95 0.97
CA LYS A 100 -5.43 1.51 -0.42
C LYS A 100 -4.37 2.18 -1.28
N SER A 101 -3.62 1.40 -2.07
CA SER A 101 -2.55 1.93 -2.93
C SER A 101 -2.46 1.15 -4.23
N GLN A 102 -2.47 1.86 -5.36
CA GLN A 102 -2.37 1.26 -6.69
C GLN A 102 -0.99 1.50 -7.29
N PHE A 103 -0.35 0.46 -7.83
CA PHE A 103 0.96 0.55 -8.47
C PHE A 103 1.18 -0.57 -9.48
N ILE A 104 2.30 -0.50 -10.21
CA ILE A 104 2.71 -1.55 -11.15
C ILE A 104 3.80 -2.40 -10.49
N MET A 105 3.54 -3.69 -10.34
CA MET A 105 4.49 -4.66 -9.80
C MET A 105 4.81 -5.69 -10.88
N ASN A 106 6.09 -5.88 -11.22
CA ASN A 106 6.54 -6.85 -12.24
C ASN A 106 5.79 -6.75 -13.58
N GLY A 107 5.33 -5.55 -13.95
CA GLY A 107 4.56 -5.29 -15.17
C GLY A 107 3.06 -5.62 -15.08
N VAL A 108 2.52 -5.79 -13.88
CA VAL A 108 1.09 -6.00 -13.60
C VAL A 108 0.57 -4.82 -12.77
N CYS A 109 -0.52 -4.20 -13.21
CA CYS A 109 -1.28 -3.24 -12.42
C CYS A 109 -1.92 -3.97 -11.25
N VAL A 110 -1.54 -3.59 -10.04
CA VAL A 110 -2.03 -4.18 -8.80
C VAL A 110 -2.55 -3.11 -7.86
N LEU A 111 -3.49 -3.54 -7.04
CA LEU A 111 -4.10 -2.77 -6.00
C LEU A 111 -3.77 -3.42 -4.66
N TRP A 112 -3.01 -2.74 -3.83
CA TRP A 112 -2.80 -3.15 -2.45
C TRP A 112 -3.95 -2.62 -1.58
N ARG A 113 -4.48 -3.49 -0.71
CA ARG A 113 -5.47 -3.16 0.31
C ARG A 113 -5.07 -3.77 1.64
N GLY A 114 -5.43 -3.09 2.72
CA GLY A 114 -5.23 -3.62 4.05
C GLY A 114 -5.59 -2.63 5.14
N TRP A 115 -5.34 -3.03 6.37
CA TRP A 115 -5.47 -2.18 7.54
C TRP A 115 -4.31 -2.39 8.49
N ILE A 116 -4.01 -1.35 9.28
CA ILE A 116 -2.98 -1.38 10.32
C ILE A 116 -3.57 -0.85 11.62
N GLU A 117 -3.29 -1.55 12.73
CA GLU A 117 -3.56 -1.07 14.07
C GLU A 117 -2.55 0.00 14.47
N LEU A 118 -3.03 1.19 14.85
CA LEU A 118 -2.21 2.37 15.14
C LEU A 118 -1.35 2.24 16.40
N ASN A 119 -1.71 1.32 17.30
CA ASN A 119 -0.91 1.04 18.48
C ASN A 119 0.20 0.06 18.16
N ARG A 120 -0.12 -1.12 17.62
CA ARG A 120 0.86 -2.19 17.37
C ARG A 120 1.68 -2.03 16.10
N LEU A 121 1.24 -1.18 15.16
CA LEU A 121 1.86 -0.97 13.85
C LEU A 121 1.96 -2.26 13.01
N ASP A 122 0.99 -3.15 13.21
CA ASP A 122 0.78 -4.37 12.46
C ASP A 122 -0.70 -4.50 12.04
N GLY A 123 -0.97 -5.41 11.11
CA GLY A 123 -2.32 -5.64 10.61
C GLY A 123 -2.35 -6.65 9.49
N ILE A 124 -3.34 -6.55 8.60
CA ILE A 124 -3.54 -7.48 7.48
C ILE A 124 -3.57 -6.71 6.17
N GLY A 125 -2.95 -7.28 5.13
CA GLY A 125 -3.05 -6.75 3.77
C GLY A 125 -2.84 -7.82 2.71
N SER A 126 -3.23 -7.45 1.49
CA SER A 126 -3.18 -8.32 0.31
C SER A 126 -3.11 -7.48 -0.98
N LEU A 127 -2.71 -8.14 -2.08
CA LEU A 127 -2.71 -7.60 -3.44
C LEU A 127 -3.88 -8.13 -4.25
N GLU A 128 -4.56 -7.22 -4.93
CA GLU A 128 -5.61 -7.48 -5.91
C GLU A 128 -5.12 -7.08 -7.31
N TYR A 129 -5.67 -7.73 -8.33
CA TYR A 129 -5.45 -7.31 -9.71
C TYR A 129 -6.28 -6.04 -10.00
N ASP A 130 -5.63 -5.01 -10.53
CA ASP A 130 -6.28 -3.74 -10.87
C ASP A 130 -6.67 -3.75 -12.35
N ALA A 131 -7.85 -4.30 -12.64
CA ALA A 131 -8.38 -4.40 -14.00
C ALA A 131 -8.65 -3.02 -14.62
N GLU A 132 -9.15 -2.07 -13.83
CA GLU A 132 -9.48 -0.70 -14.30
C GLU A 132 -8.25 0.05 -14.83
N ARG A 133 -7.07 -0.18 -14.23
CA ARG A 133 -5.81 0.41 -14.72
C ARG A 133 -5.06 -0.45 -15.73
N ALA A 134 -5.49 -1.69 -15.95
CA ALA A 134 -4.85 -2.60 -16.88
C ALA A 134 -5.39 -2.49 -18.32
N GLU A 135 -6.55 -1.86 -18.49
CA GLU A 135 -7.18 -1.53 -19.79
C GLU A 135 -6.55 -0.32 -20.50
#